data_AF-A0A6L5F4A0-F1
#
_entry.id   AF-A0A6L5F4A0-F1
#
_cell.length_a   1.000
_cell.length_b   1.000
_cell.length_c   1.000
_cell.angle_alpha   90.00
_cell.angle_beta   90.00
_cell.angle_gamma   90.00
#
_symmetry.space_group_name_H-M   'P 1'
#
loop_
_entity.id
_entity.type
_entity.pdbx_description
1 polymer ?
#
loop_
_entity_poly.entity_id
_entity_poly.type
_entity_poly.pdbx_seq_one_letter_code
_entity_poly.pdbx_strand_id
1 'polypeptide(L)'
;MVDVKARVEDALATLNRLAETGGEVVEGQIDLTSLDAEDFRWIRRAIRTLKREGHPGGLGNVLALMIYAPALTPLLAAYLETVPDGAADVIDTVIERVSLSDWQALWLVRLLRVLGLLDDESADGPVKWLRERCIGRVDPALRAEAFLALAEQGKASFEELEFHLRIEPDVLSPWYVEAIDALAATPQPPSQSSIDAVRLSHPMFALMMNPR
;
A
#
# COMPACT_ATOMS: atom_id res chain seq x y z
N MET A 1 -22.25 28.18 2.50
CA MET A 1 -21.90 26.75 2.39
C MET A 1 -21.43 26.55 0.96
N VAL A 2 -20.13 26.30 0.74
CA VAL A 2 -19.62 26.06 -0.62
C VAL A 2 -20.23 24.75 -1.12
N ASP A 3 -20.75 24.76 -2.34
CA ASP A 3 -21.37 23.60 -2.98
C ASP A 3 -20.34 22.47 -3.12
N VAL A 4 -20.62 21.31 -2.51
CA VAL A 4 -19.76 20.12 -2.57
C VAL A 4 -19.52 19.71 -4.03
N LYS A 5 -20.56 19.80 -4.86
CA LYS A 5 -20.51 19.45 -6.27
C LYS A 5 -19.49 20.31 -7.01
N ALA A 6 -19.53 21.63 -6.81
CA ALA A 6 -18.59 22.56 -7.43
C ALA A 6 -17.13 22.27 -7.05
N ARG A 7 -16.86 21.86 -5.80
CA ARG A 7 -15.49 21.49 -5.37
C ARG A 7 -15.00 20.21 -6.02
N VAL A 8 -15.87 19.22 -6.19
CA VAL A 8 -15.53 17.96 -6.87
C VAL A 8 -15.29 18.23 -8.36
N GLU A 9 -16.14 19.02 -9.01
CA GLU A 9 -15.98 19.40 -10.41
C GLU A 9 -14.66 20.14 -10.65
N ASP A 10 -14.27 21.08 -9.78
CA ASP A 10 -12.99 21.78 -9.85
C ASP A 10 -11.79 20.83 -9.66
N ALA A 11 -11.90 19.88 -8.73
CA ALA A 11 -10.86 18.86 -8.52
C ALA A 11 -10.70 17.93 -9.74
N LEU A 12 -11.81 17.50 -10.35
CA LEU A 12 -11.79 16.69 -11.57
C LEU A 12 -11.26 17.48 -12.76
N ALA A 13 -11.67 18.74 -12.91
CA ALA A 13 -11.15 19.63 -13.94
C ALA A 13 -9.62 19.81 -13.81
N THR A 14 -9.10 19.90 -12.58
CA THR A 14 -7.66 19.94 -12.32
C THR A 14 -6.95 18.65 -12.77
N LEU A 15 -7.50 17.48 -12.46
CA LEU A 15 -6.89 16.20 -12.87
C LEU A 15 -7.03 15.93 -14.38
N ASN A 16 -8.11 16.38 -15.01
CA ASN A 16 -8.30 16.26 -16.45
C ASN A 16 -7.35 17.14 -17.27
N ARG A 17 -6.63 18.08 -16.63
CA ARG A 17 -5.56 18.86 -17.26
C ARG A 17 -4.24 18.11 -17.32
N LEU A 18 -4.09 16.97 -16.64
CA LEU A 18 -2.86 16.18 -16.68
C LEU A 18 -2.67 15.63 -18.11
N ALA A 19 -1.56 15.97 -18.74
CA ALA A 19 -1.18 15.43 -20.03
C ALA A 19 -0.26 14.23 -19.83
N GLU A 20 -0.65 13.08 -20.39
CA GLU A 20 0.25 11.93 -20.52
C GLU A 20 1.28 12.20 -21.63
N THR A 21 2.50 11.71 -21.42
CA THR A 21 3.69 12.01 -22.23
C THR A 21 3.53 11.80 -23.74
N GLY A 22 4.21 12.65 -24.52
CA GLY A 22 4.56 12.38 -25.93
C GLY A 22 3.91 13.28 -26.98
N GLY A 23 3.06 14.22 -26.55
CA GLY A 23 2.42 15.23 -27.41
C GLY A 23 2.89 16.65 -27.11
N GLU A 24 2.56 17.58 -28.03
CA GLU A 24 2.67 19.02 -27.79
C GLU A 24 1.77 19.38 -26.60
N VAL A 25 2.36 19.87 -25.50
CA VAL A 25 1.61 20.27 -24.30
C VAL A 25 0.72 21.44 -24.69
N VAL A 26 -0.60 21.22 -24.65
CA VAL A 26 -1.57 22.27 -24.98
C VAL A 26 -1.56 23.31 -23.87
N GLU A 27 -1.71 24.59 -24.23
CA GLU A 27 -1.79 25.69 -23.26
C GLU A 27 -2.82 25.37 -22.17
N GLY A 28 -2.38 25.40 -20.91
CA GLY A 28 -3.21 25.07 -19.76
C GLY A 28 -3.16 23.62 -19.31
N GLN A 29 -2.49 22.70 -19.98
CA GLN A 29 -2.24 21.35 -19.44
C GLN A 29 -1.13 21.34 -18.39
N ILE A 30 -1.17 20.34 -17.50
CA ILE A 30 -0.11 20.06 -16.53
C ILE A 30 0.75 18.94 -17.11
N ASP A 31 1.99 19.25 -17.45
CA ASP A 31 2.96 18.27 -17.93
C ASP A 31 3.52 17.48 -16.74
N LEU A 32 3.17 16.19 -16.67
CA LEU A 32 3.59 15.30 -15.61
C LEU A 32 5.12 15.08 -15.59
N THR A 33 5.84 15.31 -16.69
CA THR A 33 7.30 15.16 -16.72
C THR A 33 8.07 16.33 -16.15
N SER A 34 7.41 17.49 -16.01
CA SER A 34 8.05 18.75 -15.64
C SER A 34 7.29 19.49 -14.52
N LEU A 35 6.70 18.73 -13.59
CA LEU A 35 5.89 19.26 -12.48
C LEU A 35 6.66 20.27 -11.61
N ASP A 36 6.10 21.46 -11.47
CA ASP A 36 6.62 22.47 -10.56
C ASP A 36 5.92 22.46 -9.19
N ALA A 37 6.39 23.32 -8.28
CA ALA A 37 5.83 23.41 -6.92
C ALA A 37 4.37 23.90 -6.89
N GLU A 38 3.90 24.60 -7.92
CA GLU A 38 2.51 25.02 -8.07
C GLU A 38 1.63 23.86 -8.54
N ASP A 39 2.06 23.10 -9.56
CA ASP A 39 1.36 21.91 -10.05
C ASP A 39 1.16 20.90 -8.92
N PHE A 40 2.21 20.62 -8.15
CA PHE A 40 2.12 19.75 -6.97
C PHE A 40 1.09 20.25 -5.95
N ARG A 41 0.96 21.58 -5.76
CA ARG A 41 -0.02 22.15 -4.84
C ARG A 41 -1.45 21.94 -5.36
N TRP A 42 -1.68 22.15 -6.65
CA TRP A 42 -2.98 21.94 -7.30
C TRP A 42 -3.40 20.48 -7.28
N ILE A 43 -2.53 19.56 -7.70
CA ILE A 43 -2.78 18.12 -7.71
C ILE A 43 -3.08 17.62 -6.29
N ARG A 44 -2.28 17.99 -5.28
CA ARG A 44 -2.55 17.59 -3.88
C ARG A 44 -3.91 18.09 -3.40
N ARG A 45 -4.29 19.32 -3.74
CA ARG A 45 -5.59 19.89 -3.36
C ARG A 45 -6.74 19.13 -4.02
N ALA A 46 -6.60 18.79 -5.30
CA ALA A 46 -7.59 18.01 -6.04
C ALA A 46 -7.77 16.62 -5.40
N ILE A 47 -6.69 15.85 -5.21
CA ILE A 47 -6.76 14.50 -4.61
C ILE A 47 -7.34 14.55 -3.19
N ARG A 48 -6.92 15.51 -2.36
CA ARG A 48 -7.49 15.68 -1.01
C ARG A 48 -8.99 15.96 -1.02
N THR A 49 -9.45 16.71 -2.03
CA THR A 49 -10.88 16.99 -2.20
C THR A 49 -11.60 15.70 -2.58
N LEU A 50 -11.13 14.97 -3.59
CA LEU A 50 -11.74 13.70 -4.01
C LEU A 50 -11.75 12.66 -2.88
N LYS A 51 -10.64 12.53 -2.14
CA LYS A 51 -10.55 11.70 -0.94
C LYS A 51 -11.58 12.07 0.11
N ARG A 52 -11.69 13.36 0.45
CA ARG A 52 -12.61 13.82 1.50
C ARG A 52 -14.07 13.51 1.15
N GLU A 53 -14.42 13.63 -0.12
CA GLU A 53 -15.78 13.37 -0.59
C GLU A 53 -15.99 11.90 -1.04
N GLY A 54 -14.98 11.02 -0.98
CA GLY A 54 -15.06 9.63 -1.41
C GLY A 54 -15.43 9.46 -2.90
N HIS A 55 -14.95 10.35 -3.76
CA HIS A 55 -15.40 10.41 -5.16
C HIS A 55 -14.45 9.64 -6.11
N PRO A 56 -14.91 8.63 -6.88
CA PRO A 56 -14.05 7.72 -7.65
C PRO A 56 -13.47 8.32 -8.94
N GLY A 57 -13.96 9.48 -9.39
CA GLY A 57 -13.54 10.10 -10.66
C GLY A 57 -12.04 10.39 -10.81
N GLY A 58 -11.24 10.31 -9.73
CA GLY A 58 -9.78 10.43 -9.79
C GLY A 58 -9.03 9.13 -10.10
N LEU A 59 -9.70 7.96 -10.10
CA LEU A 59 -9.05 6.65 -10.22
C LEU A 59 -8.20 6.50 -11.48
N GLY A 60 -8.70 6.99 -12.63
CA GLY A 60 -7.98 6.91 -13.91
C GLY A 60 -6.64 7.66 -13.94
N ASN A 61 -6.42 8.60 -13.03
CA ASN A 61 -5.18 9.39 -12.95
C ASN A 61 -4.13 8.78 -12.02
N VAL A 62 -4.49 7.78 -11.20
CA VAL A 62 -3.62 7.24 -10.16
C VAL A 62 -2.35 6.62 -10.75
N LEU A 63 -2.48 5.84 -11.83
CA LEU A 63 -1.34 5.20 -12.48
C LEU A 63 -0.30 6.22 -12.96
N ALA A 64 -0.75 7.24 -13.70
CA ALA A 64 0.13 8.30 -14.19
C ALA A 64 0.77 9.07 -13.02
N LEU A 65 0.00 9.42 -12.00
CA LEU A 65 0.54 10.11 -10.83
C LEU A 65 1.54 9.28 -10.02
N MET A 66 1.38 7.95 -9.94
CA MET A 66 2.36 7.06 -9.32
C MET A 66 3.68 7.00 -10.10
N ILE A 67 3.62 7.08 -11.44
CA ILE A 67 4.79 7.07 -12.31
C ILE A 67 5.55 8.41 -12.22
N TYR A 68 4.84 9.52 -12.39
CA TYR A 68 5.46 10.83 -12.60
C TYR A 68 5.56 11.68 -11.33
N ALA A 69 4.73 11.42 -10.32
CA ALA A 69 4.69 12.17 -9.08
C ALA A 69 4.80 11.23 -7.85
N PRO A 70 5.89 10.43 -7.74
CA PRO A 70 6.03 9.43 -6.68
C PRO A 70 5.84 10.03 -5.28
N ALA A 71 6.27 11.27 -5.03
CA ALA A 71 6.05 11.97 -3.76
C ALA A 71 4.56 12.06 -3.30
N LEU A 72 3.59 11.80 -4.18
CA LEU A 72 2.16 11.75 -3.89
C LEU A 72 1.65 10.37 -3.46
N THR A 73 2.45 9.31 -3.54
CA THR A 73 2.02 7.92 -3.24
C THR A 73 1.26 7.75 -1.91
N PRO A 74 1.66 8.33 -0.76
CA PRO A 74 0.89 8.23 0.48
C PRO A 74 -0.51 8.84 0.36
N LEU A 75 -0.62 9.96 -0.34
CA LEU A 75 -1.88 10.65 -0.54
C LEU A 75 -2.79 9.86 -1.49
N LEU A 76 -2.21 9.25 -2.53
CA LEU A 76 -2.93 8.39 -3.47
C LEU A 76 -3.40 7.10 -2.80
N ALA A 77 -2.55 6.43 -2.01
CA ALA A 77 -2.94 5.25 -1.24
C ALA A 77 -4.10 5.58 -0.29
N ALA A 78 -3.99 6.67 0.46
CA ALA A 78 -5.05 7.09 1.36
C ALA A 78 -6.31 7.62 0.64
N TYR A 79 -6.23 7.94 -0.66
CA TYR A 79 -7.39 8.20 -1.50
C TYR A 79 -8.06 6.89 -1.92
N LEU A 80 -7.29 5.91 -2.38
CA LEU A 80 -7.78 4.58 -2.75
C LEU A 80 -8.51 3.88 -1.58
N GLU A 81 -8.03 4.05 -0.34
CA GLU A 81 -8.73 3.59 0.87
C GLU A 81 -10.17 4.15 1.00
N THR A 82 -10.44 5.33 0.46
CA THR A 82 -11.77 5.99 0.54
C THR A 82 -12.69 5.66 -0.63
N VAL A 83 -12.17 5.01 -1.68
CA VAL A 83 -12.92 4.63 -2.89
C VAL A 83 -12.65 3.17 -3.25
N PRO A 84 -13.09 2.21 -2.40
CA PRO A 84 -12.75 0.79 -2.58
C PRO A 84 -13.27 0.22 -3.91
N ASP A 85 -14.40 0.72 -4.41
CA ASP A 85 -14.97 0.35 -5.70
C ASP A 85 -14.02 0.79 -6.84
N GLY A 86 -13.33 -0.19 -7.44
CA GLY A 86 -12.35 0.03 -8.51
C GLY A 86 -10.92 0.29 -8.03
N ALA A 87 -10.66 0.33 -6.72
CA ALA A 87 -9.29 0.45 -6.20
C ALA A 87 -8.44 -0.79 -6.53
N ALA A 88 -9.03 -1.99 -6.48
CA ALA A 88 -8.36 -3.25 -6.80
C ALA A 88 -7.76 -3.24 -8.21
N ASP A 89 -8.58 -2.96 -9.24
CA ASP A 89 -8.14 -2.89 -10.65
C ASP A 89 -6.99 -1.89 -10.86
N VAL A 90 -7.05 -0.75 -10.17
CA VAL A 90 -5.99 0.28 -10.24
C VAL A 90 -4.71 -0.24 -9.59
N ILE A 91 -4.80 -0.89 -8.43
CA ILE A 91 -3.64 -1.43 -7.72
C ILE A 91 -2.98 -2.54 -8.54
N ASP A 92 -3.76 -3.46 -9.10
CA ASP A 92 -3.25 -4.52 -9.99
C ASP A 92 -2.53 -3.92 -11.18
N THR A 93 -3.14 -2.93 -11.84
CA THR A 93 -2.53 -2.22 -12.96
C THR A 93 -1.21 -1.55 -12.56
N VAL A 94 -1.15 -0.93 -11.37
CA VAL A 94 0.08 -0.30 -10.86
C VAL A 94 1.17 -1.33 -10.59
N ILE A 95 0.84 -2.43 -9.93
CA ILE A 95 1.77 -3.51 -9.60
C ILE A 95 2.36 -4.13 -10.87
N GLU A 96 1.55 -4.31 -11.92
CA GLU A 96 1.99 -4.91 -13.18
C GLU A 96 2.81 -3.95 -14.05
N ARG A 97 2.49 -2.65 -14.05
CA ARG A 97 3.00 -1.71 -15.06
C ARG A 97 4.01 -0.71 -14.54
N VAL A 98 4.15 -0.53 -13.23
CA VAL A 98 5.00 0.51 -12.65
C VAL A 98 6.23 -0.11 -11.97
N SER A 99 7.40 0.40 -12.30
CA SER A 99 8.62 0.13 -11.53
C SER A 99 8.60 0.98 -10.26
N LEU A 100 8.12 0.39 -9.17
CA LEU A 100 7.95 1.07 -7.89
C LEU A 100 9.27 1.12 -7.11
N SER A 101 9.57 2.28 -6.52
CA SER A 101 10.60 2.36 -5.48
C SER A 101 10.14 1.65 -4.20
N ASP A 102 11.07 1.26 -3.32
CA ASP A 102 10.75 0.54 -2.08
C ASP A 102 9.75 1.30 -1.20
N TRP A 103 9.87 2.63 -1.13
CA TRP A 103 8.92 3.45 -0.39
C TRP A 103 7.52 3.47 -1.02
N GLN A 104 7.40 3.46 -2.35
CA GLN A 104 6.08 3.37 -3.01
C GLN A 104 5.46 1.99 -2.82
N ALA A 105 6.28 0.94 -2.97
CA ALA A 105 5.87 -0.43 -2.74
C ALA A 105 5.36 -0.61 -1.30
N LEU A 106 6.02 -0.03 -0.30
CA LEU A 106 5.58 -0.10 1.11
C LEU A 106 4.14 0.41 1.29
N TRP A 107 3.78 1.52 0.66
CA TRP A 107 2.41 2.04 0.69
C TRP A 107 1.41 1.14 -0.02
N LEU A 108 1.79 0.49 -1.13
CA LEU A 108 0.92 -0.45 -1.81
C LEU A 108 0.74 -1.75 -1.03
N VAL A 109 1.77 -2.28 -0.37
CA VAL A 109 1.63 -3.43 0.52
C VAL A 109 0.62 -3.13 1.62
N ARG A 110 0.77 -1.99 2.30
CA ARG A 110 -0.17 -1.54 3.32
C ARG A 110 -1.59 -1.42 2.75
N LEU A 111 -1.74 -0.88 1.54
CA LEU A 111 -3.04 -0.69 0.91
C LEU A 111 -3.71 -2.02 0.57
N LEU A 112 -2.98 -2.98 0.00
CA LEU A 112 -3.46 -4.35 -0.26
C LEU A 112 -4.00 -4.98 1.02
N ARG A 113 -3.27 -4.82 2.13
CA ARG A 113 -3.64 -5.31 3.45
C ARG A 113 -4.90 -4.65 4.00
N VAL A 114 -4.93 -3.31 4.04
CA VAL A 114 -6.06 -2.53 4.59
C VAL A 114 -7.36 -2.77 3.81
N LEU A 115 -7.27 -2.98 2.49
CA LEU A 115 -8.42 -3.23 1.64
C LEU A 115 -8.84 -4.71 1.58
N GLY A 116 -8.12 -5.62 2.25
CA GLY A 116 -8.42 -7.07 2.20
C GLY A 116 -8.28 -7.66 0.79
N LEU A 117 -7.43 -7.09 -0.06
CA LEU A 117 -7.25 -7.52 -1.45
C LEU A 117 -6.40 -8.80 -1.58
N LEU A 118 -6.03 -9.37 -0.46
CA LEU A 118 -5.26 -10.61 -0.38
C LEU A 118 -6.13 -11.79 0.07
N ASP A 119 -7.38 -11.56 0.46
CA ASP A 119 -8.29 -12.57 1.00
C ASP A 119 -8.90 -13.44 -0.12
N ASP A 120 -8.97 -12.90 -1.34
CA ASP A 120 -9.57 -13.58 -2.48
C ASP A 120 -8.68 -14.72 -3.02
N GLU A 121 -9.31 -15.81 -3.46
CA GLU A 121 -8.67 -16.87 -4.24
C GLU A 121 -8.12 -16.32 -5.57
N SER A 122 -8.69 -15.24 -6.09
CA SER A 122 -8.20 -14.57 -7.30
C SER A 122 -6.94 -13.71 -7.08
N ALA A 123 -6.50 -13.51 -5.84
CA ALA A 123 -5.39 -12.62 -5.48
C ALA A 123 -3.98 -13.18 -5.82
N ASP A 124 -3.86 -14.10 -6.77
CA ASP A 124 -2.60 -14.73 -7.17
C ASP A 124 -1.55 -13.70 -7.62
N GLY A 125 -1.97 -12.68 -8.37
CA GLY A 125 -1.10 -11.59 -8.83
C GLY A 125 -0.48 -10.79 -7.67
N PRO A 126 -1.30 -10.15 -6.81
CA PRO A 126 -0.82 -9.44 -5.63
C PRO A 126 0.02 -10.30 -4.68
N VAL A 127 -0.38 -11.56 -4.44
CA VAL A 127 0.37 -12.48 -3.55
C VAL A 127 1.74 -12.79 -4.13
N LYS A 128 1.81 -13.13 -5.43
CA LYS A 128 3.08 -13.38 -6.09
C LYS A 128 3.99 -12.15 -6.02
N TRP A 129 3.43 -10.96 -6.28
CA TRP A 129 4.18 -9.71 -6.18
C TRP A 129 4.72 -9.45 -4.77
N LEU A 130 3.93 -9.70 -3.72
CA LEU A 130 4.39 -9.61 -2.32
C LEU A 130 5.50 -10.62 -2.01
N ARG A 131 5.39 -11.86 -2.49
CA ARG A 131 6.41 -12.89 -2.31
C ARG A 131 7.75 -12.48 -2.95
N GLU A 132 7.72 -11.81 -4.10
CA GLU A 132 8.92 -11.23 -4.72
C GLU A 132 9.55 -10.13 -3.85
N ARG A 133 8.76 -9.41 -3.04
CA ARG A 133 9.28 -8.42 -2.07
C ARG A 133 9.83 -9.06 -0.79
N CYS A 134 9.50 -10.31 -0.51
CA CYS A 134 10.07 -11.04 0.63
C CYS A 134 11.49 -11.55 0.35
N ILE A 135 11.91 -11.65 -0.92
CA ILE A 135 13.18 -12.26 -1.32
C ILE A 135 14.18 -11.25 -1.90
N GLY A 136 15.46 -11.55 -1.77
CA GLY A 136 16.54 -10.77 -2.40
C GLY A 136 16.96 -9.50 -1.64
N ARG A 137 17.44 -8.50 -2.37
CA ARG A 137 17.97 -7.23 -1.82
C ARG A 137 16.88 -6.17 -1.73
N VAL A 138 15.77 -6.52 -1.07
CA VAL A 138 14.66 -5.61 -0.80
C VAL A 138 14.90 -4.91 0.55
N ASP A 139 14.48 -3.66 0.66
CA ASP A 139 14.48 -2.90 1.92
C ASP A 139 13.83 -3.72 3.07
N PRO A 140 14.48 -3.83 4.24
CA PRO A 140 13.98 -4.61 5.36
C PRO A 140 12.59 -4.20 5.87
N ALA A 141 12.24 -2.90 5.83
CA ALA A 141 10.92 -2.45 6.28
C ALA A 141 9.82 -2.87 5.30
N LEU A 142 10.09 -2.77 3.99
CA LEU A 142 9.20 -3.30 2.95
C LEU A 142 9.00 -4.82 3.10
N ARG A 143 10.07 -5.56 3.38
CA ARG A 143 10.00 -7.01 3.62
C ARG A 143 9.14 -7.33 4.84
N ALA A 144 9.32 -6.62 5.95
CA ALA A 144 8.56 -6.82 7.18
C ALA A 144 7.07 -6.55 6.98
N GLU A 145 6.71 -5.46 6.29
CA GLU A 145 5.31 -5.17 5.95
C GLU A 145 4.71 -6.23 5.00
N ALA A 146 5.49 -6.71 4.02
CA ALA A 146 5.04 -7.76 3.09
C ALA A 146 4.76 -9.08 3.83
N PHE A 147 5.61 -9.46 4.77
CA PHE A 147 5.37 -10.64 5.62
C PHE A 147 4.14 -10.49 6.51
N LEU A 148 3.93 -9.31 7.11
CA LEU A 148 2.72 -9.02 7.88
C LEU A 148 1.46 -9.17 7.01
N ALA A 149 1.44 -8.56 5.83
CA ALA A 149 0.32 -8.65 4.89
C ALA A 149 0.03 -10.10 4.45
N LEU A 150 1.08 -10.89 4.18
CA LEU A 150 0.93 -12.31 3.84
C LEU A 150 0.46 -13.16 5.03
N ALA A 151 0.95 -12.88 6.23
CA ALA A 151 0.64 -13.66 7.43
C ALA A 151 -0.82 -13.49 7.88
N GLU A 152 -1.38 -12.28 7.79
CA GLU A 152 -2.80 -12.02 8.05
C GLU A 152 -3.74 -12.90 7.22
N GLN A 153 -3.28 -13.38 6.06
CA GLN A 153 -4.03 -14.24 5.15
C GLN A 153 -3.63 -15.71 5.20
N GLY A 154 -2.77 -16.11 6.14
CA GLY A 154 -2.21 -17.46 6.19
C GLY A 154 -1.33 -17.80 5.00
N LYS A 155 -0.85 -16.78 4.26
CA LYS A 155 -0.01 -16.92 3.07
C LYS A 155 1.47 -16.77 3.38
N ALA A 156 1.89 -16.74 4.65
CA ALA A 156 3.27 -16.85 5.12
C ALA A 156 3.38 -17.98 6.16
N SER A 157 4.52 -18.68 6.21
CA SER A 157 4.75 -19.75 7.19
C SER A 157 5.35 -19.21 8.49
N PHE A 158 5.12 -19.93 9.59
CA PHE A 158 5.72 -19.57 10.88
C PHE A 158 7.26 -19.56 10.81
N GLU A 159 7.84 -20.54 10.12
CA GLU A 159 9.30 -20.68 9.97
C GLU A 159 9.91 -19.49 9.21
N GLU A 160 9.21 -18.99 8.17
CA GLU A 160 9.62 -17.79 7.44
C GLU A 160 9.64 -16.57 8.37
N LEU A 161 8.58 -16.37 9.15
CA LEU A 161 8.44 -15.26 10.08
C LEU A 161 9.46 -15.33 11.22
N GLU A 162 9.64 -16.51 11.83
CA GLU A 162 10.60 -16.73 12.91
C GLU A 162 12.04 -16.53 12.42
N PHE A 163 12.37 -17.01 11.22
CA PHE A 163 13.68 -16.80 10.62
C PHE A 163 13.98 -15.30 10.51
N HIS A 164 13.08 -14.52 9.90
CA HIS A 164 13.28 -13.08 9.73
C HIS A 164 13.28 -12.32 11.07
N LEU A 165 12.44 -12.71 12.03
CA LEU A 165 12.47 -12.14 13.38
C LEU A 165 13.86 -12.23 14.03
N ARG A 166 14.64 -13.28 13.72
CA ARG A 166 15.98 -13.52 14.29
C ARG A 166 17.12 -12.83 13.54
N ILE A 167 16.96 -12.58 12.24
CA ILE A 167 18.06 -12.07 11.39
C ILE A 167 17.93 -10.58 11.04
N GLU A 168 16.74 -10.01 11.12
CA GLU A 168 16.49 -8.60 10.81
C GLU A 168 16.80 -7.69 12.01
N PRO A 169 16.98 -6.38 11.78
CA PRO A 169 17.18 -5.42 12.88
C PRO A 169 16.02 -5.41 13.89
N ASP A 170 16.34 -5.33 15.18
CA ASP A 170 15.36 -5.36 16.30
C ASP A 170 14.23 -4.33 16.19
N VAL A 171 14.48 -3.19 15.53
CA VAL A 171 13.46 -2.15 15.29
C VAL A 171 12.29 -2.67 14.44
N LEU A 172 12.48 -3.74 13.67
CA LEU A 172 11.48 -4.39 12.84
C LEU A 172 10.82 -5.60 13.52
N SER A 173 11.31 -6.05 14.68
CA SER A 173 10.69 -7.16 15.42
C SER A 173 9.18 -6.97 15.66
N PRO A 174 8.65 -5.75 15.93
CA PRO A 174 7.21 -5.55 16.09
C PRO A 174 6.37 -6.07 14.90
N TRP A 175 6.84 -5.88 13.66
CA TRP A 175 6.14 -6.35 12.46
C TRP A 175 6.06 -7.87 12.40
N TYR A 176 7.18 -8.55 12.67
CA TYR A 176 7.23 -10.01 12.62
C TYR A 176 6.45 -10.65 13.78
N VAL A 177 6.45 -10.03 14.95
CA VAL A 177 5.64 -10.47 16.09
C VAL A 177 4.14 -10.31 15.81
N GLU A 178 3.74 -9.15 15.25
CA GLU A 178 2.37 -8.92 14.80
C GLU A 178 1.97 -9.90 13.69
N ALA A 179 2.88 -10.22 12.76
CA ALA A 179 2.65 -11.21 11.71
C ALA A 179 2.44 -12.62 12.28
N ILE A 180 3.24 -13.04 13.27
CA ILE A 180 3.08 -14.34 13.93
C ILE A 180 1.75 -14.41 14.70
N ASP A 181 1.38 -13.33 15.39
CA ASP A 181 0.09 -13.23 16.09
C ASP A 181 -1.09 -13.29 15.11
N ALA A 182 -1.00 -12.58 13.98
CA ALA A 182 -1.99 -12.63 12.91
C ALA A 182 -2.11 -14.03 12.30
N LEU A 183 -0.97 -14.70 12.06
CA LEU A 183 -0.95 -16.07 11.53
C LEU A 183 -1.65 -17.06 12.49
N ALA A 184 -1.54 -16.85 13.81
CA ALA A 184 -2.22 -17.65 14.82
C ALA A 184 -3.75 -17.51 14.81
N ALA A 185 -4.29 -16.46 14.19
CA ALA A 185 -5.73 -16.26 14.01
C ALA A 185 -6.29 -16.90 12.72
N THR A 186 -5.42 -17.46 11.87
CA THR A 186 -5.82 -18.06 10.59
C THR A 186 -6.35 -19.50 10.76
N PRO A 187 -7.00 -20.11 9.75
CA PRO A 187 -7.46 -21.50 9.82
C PRO A 187 -6.36 -22.55 10.01
N GLN A 188 -5.11 -22.22 9.73
CA GLN A 188 -3.94 -23.10 9.89
C GLN A 188 -2.92 -22.47 10.84
N PRO A 189 -3.25 -22.35 12.14
CA PRO A 189 -2.40 -21.65 13.09
C PRO A 189 -1.11 -22.45 13.38
N PRO A 190 -0.01 -21.77 13.76
CA PRO A 190 1.18 -22.43 14.28
C PRO A 190 0.89 -23.21 15.57
N SER A 191 1.77 -24.14 15.94
CA SER A 191 1.64 -24.85 17.21
C SER A 191 1.70 -23.89 18.41
N GLN A 192 0.93 -24.15 19.46
CA GLN A 192 0.97 -23.32 20.67
C GLN A 192 2.38 -23.24 21.28
N SER A 193 3.14 -24.34 21.23
CA SER A 193 4.53 -24.36 21.69
C SER A 193 5.44 -23.44 20.90
N SER A 194 5.22 -23.30 19.58
CA SER A 194 5.98 -22.38 18.72
C SER A 194 5.67 -20.92 19.09
N ILE A 195 4.39 -20.60 19.27
CA ILE A 195 3.92 -19.27 19.68
C ILE A 195 4.50 -18.91 21.06
N ASP A 196 4.41 -19.82 22.03
CA ASP A 196 4.93 -19.60 23.38
C ASP A 196 6.46 -19.44 23.39
N ALA A 197 7.19 -20.17 22.53
CA ALA A 197 8.64 -20.00 22.39
C ALA A 197 9.02 -18.59 21.93
N VAL A 198 8.32 -18.03 20.94
CA VAL A 198 8.53 -16.64 20.49
C VAL A 198 8.14 -15.66 21.60
N ARG A 199 6.96 -15.84 22.20
CA ARG A 199 6.44 -14.99 23.28
C ARG A 199 7.42 -14.90 24.46
N LEU A 200 8.02 -16.02 24.86
CA LEU A 200 8.95 -16.11 25.99
C LEU A 200 10.38 -15.69 25.65
N SER A 201 10.72 -15.53 24.37
CA SER A 201 12.07 -15.18 23.93
C SER A 201 12.46 -13.73 24.27
N HIS A 202 11.50 -12.82 24.39
CA HIS A 202 11.75 -11.43 24.76
C HIS A 202 10.55 -10.79 25.48
N PRO A 203 10.73 -10.06 26.60
CA PRO A 203 9.62 -9.48 27.37
C PRO A 203 8.69 -8.57 26.57
N MET A 204 9.22 -7.83 25.60
CA MET A 204 8.42 -6.99 24.70
C MET A 204 7.48 -7.83 23.83
N PHE A 205 7.91 -9.01 23.36
CA PHE A 205 7.07 -9.87 22.51
C PHE A 205 5.90 -10.42 23.31
N ALA A 206 6.10 -10.75 24.58
CA ALA A 206 5.03 -11.12 25.50
C ALA A 206 3.95 -10.04 25.63
N LEU A 207 4.32 -8.76 25.66
CA LEU A 207 3.37 -7.64 25.72
C LEU A 207 2.61 -7.43 24.41
N MET A 208 3.23 -7.76 23.28
CA MET A 208 2.62 -7.59 21.96
C MET A 208 1.65 -8.73 21.61
N MET A 209 2.01 -9.98 21.92
CA MET A 209 1.23 -11.18 21.58
C MET A 209 0.14 -11.50 22.63
N ASN A 210 -0.56 -10.48 23.12
CA ASN A 210 -1.58 -10.67 24.15
C ASN A 210 -2.77 -11.46 23.56
N PRO A 211 -3.29 -12.47 24.28
CA PRO A 211 -4.47 -13.20 23.84
C PRO A 211 -5.65 -12.23 23.71
N ARG A 212 -6.14 -12.04 22.48
CA ARG A 212 -7.39 -11.32 22.20
C ARG A 212 -8.61 -12.23 22.43
#